data_AF-A0A525INW0-F1
#
_entry.id   AF-A0A525INW0-F1
#
_cell.length_a   1.000
_cell.length_b   1.000
_cell.length_c   1.000
_cell.angle_alpha   90.00
_cell.angle_beta   90.00
_cell.angle_gamma   90.00
#
_symmetry.space_group_name_H-M   'P 1'
#
loop_
_entity.id
_entity.type
_entity.pdbx_description
1 polymer ?
#
loop_
_entity_poly.entity_id
_entity_poly.type
_entity_poly.pdbx_seq_one_letter_code
_entity_poly.pdbx_strand_id
1 'polypeptide(L)' 'DYKGMPALDAGLLAAAQAVEHYEMSRYGTLRTWAGELGMPDAVALLEATLKEEKATDAALTTLAKSVVNVEAEQAL' A
#
# COMPACT_ATOMS: atom_id res chain seq x y z
N ASP A 1 -13.36 -10.04 22.09
CA ASP A 1 -12.20 -9.14 22.05
C ASP A 1 -11.16 -9.83 21.18
N TYR A 2 -10.77 -9.23 20.05
CA TYR A 2 -9.88 -9.86 19.04
C TYR A 2 -8.41 -9.44 19.21
N LYS A 3 -8.13 -8.71 20.29
CA LYS A 3 -6.82 -8.16 20.59
C LYS A 3 -5.78 -9.27 20.71
N GLY A 4 -4.75 -9.22 19.86
CA GLY A 4 -3.65 -10.19 19.82
C GLY A 4 -3.93 -11.46 19.01
N MET A 5 -5.05 -11.54 18.27
CA MET A 5 -5.31 -12.66 17.36
C MET A 5 -4.69 -12.40 15.97
N PRO A 6 -4.06 -13.41 15.34
CA PRO A 6 -3.50 -13.28 13.99
C PRO A 6 -4.49 -12.78 12.92
N ALA A 7 -5.77 -13.11 13.06
CA ALA A 7 -6.83 -12.63 12.17
C ALA A 7 -7.03 -11.10 12.23
N LEU A 8 -6.75 -10.46 13.37
CA LEU A 8 -6.80 -9.00 13.48
C LEU A 8 -5.66 -8.36 12.68
N ASP A 9 -4.44 -8.91 12.79
CA ASP A 9 -3.28 -8.43 12.04
C ASP A 9 -3.47 -8.62 10.53
N ALA A 10 -4.13 -9.71 10.10
CA ALA A 10 -4.54 -9.92 8.70
C ALA A 10 -5.52 -8.85 8.21
N GLY A 11 -6.51 -8.51 9.04
CA GLY A 11 -7.46 -7.43 8.74
C GLY A 11 -6.79 -6.06 8.64
N LEU A 12 -5.87 -5.75 9.57
CA LEU A 12 -5.11 -4.49 9.56
C LEU A 12 -4.22 -4.38 8.32
N LEU A 13 -3.53 -5.46 7.97
CA LEU A 13 -2.69 -5.51 6.78
C LEU A 13 -3.52 -5.31 5.50
N ALA A 14 -4.64 -6.01 5.37
CA ALA A 14 -5.53 -5.86 4.23
C ALA A 14 -6.08 -4.42 4.10
N ALA A 15 -6.43 -3.79 5.24
CA ALA A 15 -6.84 -2.39 5.26
C ALA A 15 -5.71 -1.45 4.83
N ALA A 16 -4.48 -1.69 5.27
CA ALA A 16 -3.31 -0.91 4.85
C ALA A 16 -3.08 -1.02 3.33
N GLN A 17 -3.10 -2.23 2.76
CA GLN A 17 -2.95 -2.39 1.30
C GLN A 17 -4.05 -1.69 0.49
N ALA A 18 -5.28 -1.66 1.01
CA ALA A 18 -6.37 -0.92 0.37
C ALA A 18 -6.11 0.59 0.35
N VAL A 19 -5.49 1.15 1.39
CA VAL A 19 -5.06 2.55 1.43
C VAL A 19 -3.95 2.80 0.41
N GLU A 20 -2.91 1.95 0.36
CA GLU A 20 -1.83 2.06 -0.62
C GLU A 20 -2.36 2.04 -2.07
N HIS A 21 -3.32 1.16 -2.36
CA HIS A 21 -3.96 1.10 -3.68
C HIS A 21 -4.72 2.38 -4.03
N TYR A 22 -5.41 2.97 -3.05
CA TYR A 22 -6.07 4.26 -3.23
C TYR A 22 -5.04 5.34 -3.56
N GLU A 23 -3.95 5.43 -2.81
CA GLU A 23 -2.90 6.42 -3.00
C GLU A 23 -2.19 6.26 -4.34
N MET A 24 -1.78 5.04 -4.71
CA MET A 24 -1.18 4.74 -6.01
C MET A 24 -2.07 5.20 -7.18
N SER A 25 -3.39 4.98 -7.08
CA SER A 25 -4.33 5.43 -8.11
C SER A 25 -4.34 6.96 -8.24
N ARG A 26 -4.30 7.68 -7.12
CA ARG A 26 -4.34 9.15 -7.09
C ARG A 26 -3.03 9.75 -7.57
N TYR A 27 -1.90 9.31 -7.05
CA TYR A 27 -0.59 9.81 -7.46
C TYR A 27 -0.31 9.51 -8.94
N GLY A 28 -0.72 8.35 -9.44
CA GLY A 28 -0.62 8.03 -10.87
C GLY A 28 -1.41 9.01 -11.76
N THR A 29 -2.65 9.34 -11.38
CA THR A 29 -3.47 10.33 -12.09
C THR A 29 -2.88 11.74 -11.99
N LEU A 30 -2.52 12.18 -10.78
CA LEU A 30 -1.98 13.52 -10.54
C LEU A 30 -0.66 13.75 -11.28
N ARG A 31 0.23 12.75 -11.28
CA ARG A 31 1.51 12.81 -12.01
C ARG A 31 1.28 12.99 -13.51
N THR A 32 0.30 12.26 -14.06
CA THR A 32 -0.08 12.38 -15.47
C THR A 32 -0.57 13.80 -15.77
N TRP A 33 -1.49 14.34 -14.96
CA TRP A 33 -1.99 15.70 -15.13
C TRP A 33 -0.90 16.77 -14.98
N ALA A 34 0.02 16.61 -14.04
CA ALA A 34 1.17 17.51 -13.89
C ALA A 34 2.05 17.52 -15.15
N GLY A 35 2.21 16.38 -15.81
CA GLY A 35 2.89 16.28 -17.11
C GLY A 35 2.18 17.07 -18.21
N GLU A 36 0.87 16.89 -18.35
CA GLU A 36 0.04 17.61 -19.34
C GLU A 36 0.03 19.13 -19.10
N LEU A 37 0.14 19.57 -17.85
CA LEU A 37 0.18 20.97 -17.45
C LEU A 37 1.58 21.59 -17.51
N GLY A 38 2.61 20.82 -17.88
CA GLY A 38 3.99 21.31 -17.96
C GLY A 38 4.60 21.66 -16.60
N MET A 39 4.27 20.90 -15.55
CA MET A 39 4.74 21.11 -14.17
C MET A 39 5.79 20.05 -13.78
N PRO A 40 7.05 20.15 -14.25
CA PRO A 40 8.06 19.10 -14.09
C PRO A 40 8.43 18.80 -12.64
N ASP A 41 8.47 19.82 -11.76
CA ASP A 41 8.78 19.63 -10.35
C ASP A 41 7.68 18.83 -9.64
N ALA A 42 6.42 19.08 -9.99
CA ALA A 42 5.29 18.30 -9.47
C ALA A 42 5.33 16.86 -9.98
N VAL A 43 5.68 16.62 -11.25
CA VAL A 43 5.89 15.27 -11.79
C VAL A 43 6.95 14.51 -10.98
N ALA A 44 8.10 15.15 -10.69
CA ALA A 44 9.18 14.53 -9.95
C ALA A 44 8.76 14.14 -8.52
N LEU A 45 8.05 15.03 -7.82
CA LEU A 45 7.55 14.77 -6.47
C LEU A 45 6.49 13.66 -6.47
N LEU A 46 5.51 13.72 -7.38
CA LEU A 46 4.43 12.73 -7.46
C LEU A 46 4.95 11.35 -7.88
N GLU A 47 5.98 11.27 -8.73
CA GLU A 47 6.65 10.02 -9.06
C GLU A 47 7.41 9.44 -7.87
N ALA A 48 8.10 10.29 -7.09
CA ALA A 48 8.79 9.85 -5.88
C ALA A 48 7.80 9.23 -4.89
N THR A 49 6.70 9.92 -4.59
CA THR A 49 5.66 9.39 -3.69
C THR A 49 5.02 8.12 -4.25
N LEU A 50 4.68 8.08 -5.54
CA LEU A 50 4.12 6.87 -6.18
C LEU A 50 5.07 5.66 -6.07
N LYS A 51 6.39 5.88 -6.11
CA LYS A 51 7.38 4.83 -5.93
C LYS A 51 7.44 4.35 -4.48
N GLU A 52 7.30 5.24 -3.52
CA GLU A 52 7.23 4.91 -2.10
C GLU A 52 6.00 4.04 -1.81
N GLU A 53 4.80 4.41 -2.27
CA GLU A 53 3.58 3.61 -2.01
C GLU A 53 3.65 2.23 -2.67
N LYS A 54 4.23 2.12 -3.87
CA LYS A 54 4.49 0.83 -4.51
C LYS A 54 5.44 -0.05 -3.70
N ALA A 55 6.45 0.55 -3.08
CA ALA A 55 7.39 -0.17 -2.24
C ALA A 55 6.72 -0.61 -0.92
N THR A 56 5.88 0.24 -0.34
CA THR A 56 5.09 -0.05 0.86
C THR A 56 4.12 -1.21 0.61
N ASP A 57 3.33 -1.18 -0.47
CA ASP A 57 2.43 -2.29 -0.82
C ASP A 57 3.19 -3.61 -1.07
N ALA A 58 4.36 -3.55 -1.72
CA ALA A 58 5.20 -4.73 -1.91
C ALA A 58 5.72 -5.30 -0.57
N ALA A 59 6.06 -4.43 0.38
CA ALA A 59 6.47 -4.82 1.72
C ALA A 59 5.29 -5.44 2.50
N LEU A 60 4.09 -4.86 2.43
CA LEU A 60 2.87 -5.41 3.02
C LEU A 60 2.52 -6.77 2.42
N THR A 61 2.61 -6.91 1.10
CA THR A 61 2.41 -8.20 0.40
C THR A 61 3.42 -9.26 0.88
N THR A 62 4.67 -8.86 1.12
CA THR A 62 5.69 -9.76 1.65
C THR A 62 5.35 -10.20 3.06
N LEU A 63 4.98 -9.24 3.93
CA LEU A 63 4.56 -9.50 5.32
C LEU A 63 3.34 -10.42 5.39
N ALA A 64 2.36 -10.22 4.50
CA ALA A 64 1.17 -11.05 4.39
C ALA A 64 1.52 -12.52 4.10
N LYS A 65 2.46 -12.75 3.18
CA LYS A 65 2.90 -14.09 2.78
C LYS A 65 3.80 -14.76 3.82
N SER A 66 4.58 -13.99 4.57
CA SER A 66 5.58 -14.55 5.48
C SER A 66 5.09 -14.82 6.90
N VAL A 67 4.13 -14.03 7.40
CA VAL A 67 3.77 -14.03 8.82
C VAL A 67 2.25 -14.12 8.97
N VAL A 68 1.55 -13.12 8.46
CA VAL A 68 0.18 -12.86 8.89
C VAL A 68 -0.83 -13.89 8.37
N ASN A 69 -0.75 -14.30 7.10
CA ASN A 69 -1.68 -15.31 6.57
C ASN A 69 -1.35 -16.72 7.06
N VAL A 70 -0.07 -17.02 7.29
CA VAL A 70 0.38 -18.33 7.80
C VAL A 70 -0.05 -18.52 9.25
N GLU A 71 0.10 -17.50 10.09
CA GLU A 71 -0.34 -17.53 11.48
C GLU A 71 -1.88 -17.55 11.60
N ALA A 72 -2.59 -16.82 10.74
CA ALA A 72 -4.06 -16.87 10.70
C ALA A 72 -4.61 -18.23 10.25
N GLU A 73 -3.96 -18.89 9.30
CA GLU A 73 -4.35 -20.23 8.82
C GLU A 73 -4.05 -21.32 9.87
N GLN A 74 -2.97 -21.20 10.65
CA GLN A 74 -2.66 -22.15 11.74
C GLN A 74 -3.50 -21.95 13.01
N ALA A 75 -4.16 -20.80 13.15
CA ALA A 75 -5.02 -20.49 14.29
C ALA A 75 -6.49 -20.92 14.11
N LEU A 76 -6.83 -21.52 12.96
CA LEU A 76 -8.12 -22.14 12.65
C LEU A 76 -8.14 -23.62 13.04
#